data_AF-A0A1Z4JSN2-F1
#
_entry.id   AF-A0A1Z4JSN2-F1
#
_cell.length_a   1.000
_cell.length_b   1.000
_cell.length_c   1.000
_cell.angle_alpha   90.00
_cell.angle_beta   90.00
_cell.angle_gamma   90.00
#
_symmetry.space_group_name_H-M   'P 1'
#
loop_
_entity.id
_entity.type
_entity.pdbx_description
1 polymer ?
#
loop_
_entity_poly.entity_id
_entity_poly.type
_entity_poly.pdbx_seq_one_letter_code
_entity_poly.pdbx_strand_id
1 'polypeptide(L)'
;MAFSILAEDTRAKLEQERDRLINERDAIIEAAVTQATAEIDQTLQQINHLLGSDSPTETASTSKKAPTQSKPKAATQSKPKAAPKSQKAAAKAKPVEVASEPKESKSTATTQSLTLKRTFKSMTPTQAVQQIMQGASEPMTTDDVIGSLYQSVKEADLKTARKSVALILGRGSHQGIYEKVQENPSRYQVINLRQSRRL
;
A
#
# COMPACT_ATOMS: atom_id res chain seq x y z
N MET A 1 30.34 -28.40 -31.13
CA MET A 1 31.01 -27.15 -30.73
C MET A 1 29.95 -26.24 -30.15
N ALA A 2 30.15 -25.68 -28.95
CA ALA A 2 29.19 -24.74 -28.38
C ALA A 2 29.45 -23.34 -28.95
N PHE A 3 28.55 -22.86 -29.80
CA PHE A 3 28.60 -21.48 -30.29
C PHE A 3 28.06 -20.56 -29.19
N SER A 4 28.96 -19.94 -28.42
CA SER A 4 28.55 -18.86 -27.53
C SER A 4 28.12 -17.67 -28.38
N ILE A 5 26.82 -17.36 -28.36
CA ILE A 5 26.23 -16.24 -29.12
C ILE A 5 26.59 -14.89 -28.48
N LEU A 6 26.99 -14.90 -27.20
CA LEU A 6 27.47 -13.74 -26.46
C LEU A 6 28.99 -13.74 -26.34
N ALA A 7 29.58 -12.55 -26.42
CA ALA A 7 30.97 -12.32 -26.06
C ALA A 7 31.19 -12.57 -24.56
N GLU A 8 32.37 -13.04 -24.17
CA GLU A 8 32.61 -13.44 -22.78
C GLU A 8 32.45 -12.27 -21.80
N ASP A 9 32.84 -11.04 -22.20
CA ASP A 9 32.63 -9.82 -21.41
C ASP A 9 31.14 -9.51 -21.16
N THR A 10 30.28 -9.73 -22.17
CA THR A 10 28.84 -9.48 -22.01
C THR A 10 28.18 -10.55 -21.16
N ARG A 11 28.69 -11.79 -21.22
CA ARG A 11 28.29 -12.87 -20.32
C ARG A 11 28.68 -12.58 -18.87
N ALA A 12 29.94 -12.24 -18.61
CA ALA A 12 30.42 -11.92 -17.25
C ALA A 12 29.63 -10.77 -16.62
N LYS A 13 29.30 -9.73 -17.41
CA LYS A 13 28.44 -8.62 -16.96
C LYS A 13 27.01 -9.06 -16.63
N LEU A 14 26.42 -9.96 -17.43
CA LEU A 14 25.08 -10.51 -17.16
C LEU A 14 25.06 -11.42 -15.93
N GLU A 15 26.11 -12.21 -15.71
CA GLU A 15 26.28 -13.02 -14.49
C GLU A 15 26.42 -12.10 -13.25
N GLN A 16 27.21 -11.03 -13.33
CA GLN A 16 27.33 -10.03 -12.26
C GLN A 16 26.00 -9.32 -11.94
N GLU A 17 25.26 -8.83 -12.94
CA GLU A 17 23.95 -8.20 -12.71
C GLU A 17 22.91 -9.21 -12.20
N ARG A 18 22.98 -10.48 -12.62
CA ARG A 18 22.12 -11.55 -12.10
C ARG A 18 22.36 -11.76 -10.61
N ASP A 19 23.62 -11.90 -10.18
CA ASP A 19 23.95 -12.13 -8.77
C ASP A 19 23.59 -10.91 -7.91
N ARG A 20 23.80 -9.69 -8.45
CA ARG A 20 23.32 -8.45 -7.83
C ARG A 20 21.80 -8.45 -7.65
N LEU A 21 21.02 -8.79 -8.70
CA LEU A 21 19.55 -8.80 -8.64
C LEU A 21 19.01 -9.89 -7.70
N ILE A 22 19.71 -11.02 -7.57
CA ILE A 22 19.39 -12.06 -6.58
C ILE A 22 19.57 -11.51 -5.16
N ASN A 23 20.71 -10.86 -4.89
CA ASN A 23 20.99 -10.25 -3.58
C ASN A 23 20.01 -9.11 -3.25
N GLU A 24 19.68 -8.25 -4.22
CA GLU A 24 18.67 -7.18 -4.06
C GLU A 24 17.27 -7.76 -3.77
N ARG A 25 16.86 -8.83 -4.49
CA ARG A 25 15.60 -9.54 -4.22
C ARG A 25 15.56 -10.08 -2.79
N ASP A 26 16.61 -10.76 -2.35
CA ASP A 26 16.61 -11.43 -1.04
C ASP A 26 16.64 -10.41 0.11
N ALA A 27 17.37 -9.30 -0.03
CA ALA A 27 17.31 -8.18 0.90
C ALA A 27 15.91 -7.52 0.98
N ILE A 28 15.21 -7.39 -0.16
CA ILE A 28 13.82 -6.88 -0.19
C ILE A 28 12.86 -7.85 0.52
N ILE A 29 13.02 -9.16 0.31
CA ILE A 29 12.21 -10.19 0.98
C ILE A 29 12.45 -10.15 2.51
N GLU A 30 13.70 -10.11 2.95
CA GLU A 30 14.05 -10.05 4.38
C GLU A 30 13.49 -8.79 5.05
N ALA A 31 13.64 -7.62 4.40
CA ALA A 31 13.08 -6.36 4.89
C ALA A 31 11.55 -6.39 4.98
N ALA A 32 10.87 -6.92 3.96
CA ALA A 32 9.41 -7.03 3.93
C ALA A 32 8.88 -8.01 5.00
N VAL A 33 9.54 -9.16 5.20
CA VAL A 33 9.19 -10.11 6.25
C VAL A 33 9.41 -9.52 7.64
N THR A 34 10.53 -8.82 7.85
CA THR A 34 10.84 -8.13 9.11
C THR A 34 9.79 -7.05 9.42
N GLN A 35 9.44 -6.21 8.45
CA GLN A 35 8.41 -5.18 8.63
C GLN A 35 7.03 -5.79 8.92
N ALA A 36 6.61 -6.79 8.13
CA ALA A 36 5.32 -7.46 8.33
C ALA A 36 5.24 -8.13 9.71
N THR A 37 6.33 -8.72 10.19
CA THR A 37 6.41 -9.33 11.53
C THR A 37 6.26 -8.27 12.62
N ALA A 38 6.99 -7.14 12.51
CA ALA A 38 6.90 -6.04 13.47
C ALA A 38 5.49 -5.39 13.51
N GLU A 39 4.82 -5.24 12.36
CA GLU A 39 3.43 -4.73 12.29
C GLU A 39 2.42 -5.71 12.90
N ILE A 40 2.60 -7.03 12.72
CA ILE A 40 1.80 -8.07 13.38
C ILE A 40 2.01 -8.02 14.89
N ASP A 41 3.27 -8.00 15.36
CA ASP A 41 3.59 -7.95 16.80
C ASP A 41 3.03 -6.69 17.48
N GLN A 42 3.15 -5.53 16.82
CA GLN A 42 2.55 -4.28 17.30
C GLN A 42 1.02 -4.38 17.40
N THR A 43 0.37 -5.00 16.40
CA THR A 43 -1.07 -5.21 16.38
C THR A 43 -1.51 -6.17 17.49
N LEU A 44 -0.75 -7.24 17.74
CA LEU A 44 -1.00 -8.19 18.83
C LEU A 44 -0.82 -7.53 20.21
N GLN A 45 0.20 -6.70 20.39
CA GLN A 45 0.38 -5.90 21.62
C GLN A 45 -0.80 -4.95 21.84
N GLN A 46 -1.26 -4.25 20.80
CA GLN A 46 -2.43 -3.37 20.88
C GLN A 46 -3.71 -4.15 21.23
N ILE A 47 -3.91 -5.34 20.66
CA ILE A 47 -5.05 -6.21 20.98
C ILE A 47 -4.99 -6.69 22.43
N ASN A 48 -3.82 -7.13 22.91
CA ASN A 48 -3.63 -7.56 24.30
C ASN A 48 -3.91 -6.43 25.29
N HIS A 49 -3.48 -5.21 24.99
CA HIS A 49 -3.77 -4.01 25.78
C HIS A 49 -5.29 -3.74 25.85
N LEU A 50 -5.99 -3.79 24.72
CA LEU A 50 -7.45 -3.59 24.65
C LEU A 50 -8.25 -4.70 25.34
N LEU A 51 -7.73 -5.93 25.38
CA LEU A 51 -8.32 -7.06 26.08
C LEU A 51 -8.03 -7.07 27.59
N GLY A 52 -7.25 -6.12 28.10
CA GLY A 52 -6.83 -6.10 29.50
C GLY A 52 -5.91 -7.26 29.87
N SER A 53 -5.24 -7.87 28.88
CA SER A 53 -4.30 -8.98 29.05
C SER A 53 -2.95 -8.53 29.64
N ASP A 54 -2.74 -7.23 29.81
CA ASP A 54 -1.63 -6.64 30.58
C ASP A 54 -1.79 -6.93 32.08
N SER A 55 -1.66 -8.20 32.45
CA SER A 55 -1.38 -8.59 33.83
C SER A 55 0.12 -8.47 34.06
N PRO A 56 0.60 -7.48 34.85
CA PRO A 56 2.02 -7.37 35.16
C PRO A 56 2.39 -8.54 36.08
N THR A 57 3.01 -9.57 35.51
CA THR A 57 3.58 -10.67 36.29
C THR A 57 4.92 -10.24 36.89
N GLU A 58 4.88 -9.21 37.75
CA GLU A 58 6.03 -8.75 38.52
C GLU A 58 5.90 -9.24 39.97
N THR A 59 6.68 -10.25 40.34
CA THR A 59 7.43 -10.28 41.62
C THR A 59 8.24 -11.57 41.79
N ALA A 60 9.57 -11.47 41.61
CA ALA A 60 10.55 -12.36 42.24
C ALA A 60 11.93 -11.68 42.36
N SER A 61 11.97 -10.45 42.85
CA SER A 61 13.24 -9.82 43.25
C SER A 61 13.72 -10.39 44.59
N THR A 62 14.88 -11.05 44.61
CA THR A 62 15.69 -11.18 45.83
C THR A 62 17.15 -10.81 45.58
N SER A 63 17.59 -9.77 46.28
CA SER A 63 18.90 -9.12 46.16
C SER A 63 20.06 -9.96 46.68
N LYS A 64 21.29 -9.73 46.17
CA LYS A 64 22.47 -9.36 47.00
C LYS A 64 23.75 -9.01 46.22
N LYS A 65 24.37 -7.90 46.65
CA LYS A 65 25.81 -7.54 46.65
C LYS A 65 26.59 -7.31 45.33
N ALA A 66 26.87 -6.03 45.09
CA ALA A 66 28.21 -5.51 44.71
C ALA A 66 29.21 -5.71 45.90
N PRO A 67 30.55 -5.49 45.81
CA PRO A 67 31.34 -4.59 44.94
C PRO A 67 32.49 -5.32 44.18
N THR A 68 33.46 -4.75 43.44
CA THR A 68 34.32 -3.56 43.63
C THR A 68 34.96 -3.00 42.34
N GLN A 69 35.03 -1.66 42.29
CA GLN A 69 36.14 -0.81 41.78
C GLN A 69 37.13 -1.32 40.69
N SER A 70 37.26 -0.52 39.61
CA SER A 70 38.55 0.11 39.22
C SER A 70 38.40 1.21 38.14
N LYS A 71 38.66 2.46 38.53
CA LYS A 71 39.09 3.65 37.74
C LYS A 71 40.44 4.10 38.36
N PRO A 72 41.24 5.08 37.86
CA PRO A 72 41.09 6.03 36.73
C PRO A 72 42.33 5.97 35.76
N LYS A 73 42.60 6.80 34.74
CA LYS A 73 42.59 8.27 34.46
C LYS A 73 42.61 8.44 32.91
N ALA A 74 41.96 9.38 32.22
CA ALA A 74 41.88 10.86 32.29
C ALA A 74 42.96 11.64 31.49
N ALA A 75 42.58 12.22 30.33
CA ALA A 75 42.96 13.54 29.78
C ALA A 75 42.22 13.78 28.42
N THR A 76 41.33 14.76 28.18
CA THR A 76 41.54 16.20 27.80
C THR A 76 42.64 16.38 26.72
N GLN A 77 42.42 16.87 25.48
CA GLN A 77 41.87 18.14 24.93
C GLN A 77 41.69 17.99 23.37
N SER A 78 41.13 18.89 22.52
CA SER A 78 40.31 20.13 22.59
C SER A 78 39.68 20.48 21.20
N LYS A 79 38.97 21.62 21.08
CA LYS A 79 38.48 22.32 19.85
C LYS A 79 39.53 23.38 19.34
N PRO A 80 39.39 24.17 18.22
CA PRO A 80 38.16 24.66 17.55
C PRO A 80 38.19 24.99 16.01
N LYS A 81 37.08 25.65 15.53
CA LYS A 81 36.87 26.41 14.26
C LYS A 81 36.68 25.56 12.96
N ALA A 82 35.89 26.00 11.95
CA ALA A 82 35.17 27.27 11.72
C ALA A 82 33.75 27.07 11.10
N ALA A 83 32.97 28.15 11.04
CA ALA A 83 31.64 28.23 10.40
C ALA A 83 31.73 28.77 8.94
N PRO A 84 30.61 28.85 8.19
CA PRO A 84 29.71 30.02 8.31
C PRO A 84 28.23 29.59 8.46
N LYS A 85 27.33 30.27 9.20
CA LYS A 85 26.77 31.64 9.01
C LYS A 85 26.20 31.87 7.60
N SER A 86 25.00 32.42 7.39
CA SER A 86 23.87 32.80 8.26
C SER A 86 22.67 33.17 7.37
N GLN A 87 21.50 33.33 8.01
CA GLN A 87 20.42 34.33 7.74
C GLN A 87 19.05 33.73 7.33
N LYS A 88 17.90 34.18 7.88
CA LYS A 88 17.64 35.00 9.10
C LYS A 88 16.13 34.97 9.42
N ALA A 89 15.75 34.75 10.69
CA ALA A 89 14.54 35.24 11.42
C ALA A 89 13.12 35.13 10.77
N ALA A 90 11.98 35.20 11.48
CA ALA A 90 11.65 35.39 12.91
C ALA A 90 10.41 34.50 13.24
N ALA A 91 10.19 34.01 14.47
CA ALA A 91 9.36 34.64 15.53
C ALA A 91 8.03 35.26 15.04
N LYS A 92 6.87 35.10 15.70
CA LYS A 92 6.55 34.67 17.08
C LYS A 92 5.03 34.37 17.20
N ALA A 93 4.61 33.72 18.30
CA ALA A 93 3.26 33.74 18.91
C ALA A 93 2.07 32.98 18.25
N LYS A 94 1.48 32.07 19.03
CA LYS A 94 0.02 31.76 19.10
C LYS A 94 -0.68 32.91 19.88
N PRO A 95 -2.03 33.10 19.93
CA PRO A 95 -3.09 32.08 19.76
C PRO A 95 -4.42 32.53 19.08
N VAL A 96 -5.40 31.61 19.10
CA VAL A 96 -6.88 31.79 18.90
C VAL A 96 -7.41 31.97 17.46
N GLU A 97 -8.14 30.94 17.02
CA GLU A 97 -9.48 30.94 16.38
C GLU A 97 -9.93 32.12 15.49
N VAL A 98 -10.30 31.82 14.24
CA VAL A 98 -11.65 32.01 13.63
C VAL A 98 -11.63 31.47 12.18
N ALA A 99 -12.77 31.00 11.69
CA ALA A 99 -12.98 30.33 10.41
C ALA A 99 -12.51 31.12 9.16
N SER A 100 -12.04 30.39 8.12
CA SER A 100 -12.77 30.25 6.83
C SER A 100 -11.95 29.50 5.74
N GLU A 101 -12.68 28.73 4.93
CA GLU A 101 -12.38 28.27 3.55
C GLU A 101 -11.15 27.37 3.24
N PRO A 102 -11.38 26.11 2.80
CA PRO A 102 -10.35 25.29 2.17
C PRO A 102 -9.96 25.82 0.78
N LYS A 103 -8.65 25.94 0.54
CA LYS A 103 -8.10 26.33 -0.79
C LYS A 103 -8.41 25.26 -1.83
N GLU A 104 -8.86 25.69 -3.01
CA GLU A 104 -9.11 24.83 -4.16
C GLU A 104 -7.88 24.03 -4.57
N SER A 105 -8.01 22.70 -4.55
CA SER A 105 -7.10 21.78 -5.20
C SER A 105 -7.40 21.74 -6.69
N LYS A 106 -6.51 22.37 -7.48
CA LYS A 106 -6.43 22.39 -8.95
C LYS A 106 -7.03 21.13 -9.60
N SER A 107 -8.19 21.29 -10.24
CA SER A 107 -9.01 20.17 -10.71
C SER A 107 -8.41 19.42 -11.89
N THR A 108 -8.75 18.13 -11.95
CA THR A 108 -8.23 17.13 -12.88
C THR A 108 -8.82 17.22 -14.28
N ALA A 109 -8.03 16.74 -15.25
CA ALA A 109 -8.36 16.43 -16.63
C ALA A 109 -9.86 16.29 -16.99
N THR A 110 -10.26 17.04 -18.01
CA THR A 110 -11.55 16.90 -18.72
C THR A 110 -11.69 15.49 -19.29
N THR A 111 -12.37 14.60 -18.58
CA THR A 111 -12.95 13.38 -19.15
C THR A 111 -14.40 13.68 -19.53
N GLN A 112 -14.78 13.29 -20.76
CA GLN A 112 -16.15 13.50 -21.23
C GLN A 112 -17.10 12.68 -20.37
N SER A 113 -18.11 13.35 -19.78
CA SER A 113 -19.01 12.76 -18.79
C SER A 113 -19.96 11.74 -19.42
N LEU A 114 -19.55 10.48 -19.51
CA LEU A 114 -20.47 9.38 -19.79
C LEU A 114 -21.61 9.41 -18.75
N THR A 115 -22.85 9.44 -19.22
CA THR A 115 -24.02 9.58 -18.34
C THR A 115 -24.30 8.28 -17.58
N LEU A 116 -23.75 8.19 -16.37
CA LEU A 116 -24.11 7.18 -15.37
C LEU A 116 -25.62 7.17 -15.13
N LYS A 117 -26.20 5.99 -14.86
CA LYS A 117 -27.61 5.90 -14.44
C LYS A 117 -27.87 6.78 -13.21
N ARG A 118 -29.10 7.26 -13.07
CA ARG A 118 -29.52 8.17 -11.98
C ARG A 118 -29.15 7.65 -10.58
N THR A 119 -29.13 6.34 -10.38
CA THR A 119 -28.73 5.65 -9.14
C THR A 119 -27.25 5.80 -8.78
N PHE A 120 -26.38 6.02 -9.75
CA PHE A 120 -24.92 6.06 -9.58
C PHE A 120 -24.31 7.46 -9.78
N LYS A 121 -25.13 8.48 -10.10
CA LYS A 121 -24.67 9.85 -10.42
C LYS A 121 -23.94 10.55 -9.26
N SER A 122 -24.19 10.14 -8.01
CA SER A 122 -23.53 10.65 -6.80
C SER A 122 -22.37 9.77 -6.31
N MET A 123 -22.02 8.71 -7.02
CA MET A 123 -20.98 7.75 -6.63
C MET A 123 -19.77 7.82 -7.57
N THR A 124 -18.61 7.41 -7.06
CA THR A 124 -17.45 7.17 -7.92
C THR A 124 -17.69 5.96 -8.83
N PRO A 125 -17.10 5.90 -10.04
CA PRO A 125 -17.24 4.75 -10.93
C PRO A 125 -16.87 3.41 -10.26
N THR A 126 -15.84 3.42 -9.40
CA THR A 126 -15.41 2.26 -8.61
C THR A 126 -16.50 1.76 -7.66
N GLN A 127 -17.13 2.66 -6.90
CA GLN A 127 -18.22 2.31 -5.96
C GLN A 127 -19.46 1.82 -6.71
N ALA A 128 -19.80 2.43 -7.85
CA ALA A 128 -20.92 2.01 -8.66
C ALA A 128 -20.73 0.61 -9.26
N VAL A 129 -19.53 0.30 -9.78
CA VAL A 129 -19.17 -1.07 -10.20
C VAL A 129 -19.25 -2.04 -9.01
N GLN A 130 -18.72 -1.66 -7.84
CA GLN A 130 -18.77 -2.50 -6.64
C GLN A 130 -20.21 -2.80 -6.21
N GLN A 131 -21.11 -1.83 -6.24
CA GLN A 131 -22.52 -2.02 -5.89
C GLN A 131 -23.24 -2.94 -6.90
N ILE A 132 -22.94 -2.81 -8.20
CA ILE A 132 -23.46 -3.72 -9.24
C ILE A 132 -22.95 -5.15 -8.99
N MET A 133 -21.65 -5.31 -8.72
CA MET A 133 -21.04 -6.63 -8.45
C MET A 133 -21.56 -7.26 -7.16
N GLN A 134 -21.83 -6.48 -6.11
CA GLN A 134 -22.41 -6.98 -4.86
C GLN A 134 -23.87 -7.42 -5.00
N GLY A 135 -24.63 -6.82 -5.94
CA GLY A 135 -25.98 -7.27 -6.29
C GLY A 135 -26.00 -8.44 -7.29
N ALA A 136 -24.86 -8.79 -7.89
CA ALA A 136 -24.74 -9.86 -8.87
C ALA A 136 -24.50 -11.21 -8.19
N SER A 137 -25.48 -12.13 -8.28
CA SER A 137 -25.28 -13.52 -7.86
C SER A 137 -24.43 -14.33 -8.86
N GLU A 138 -24.37 -13.88 -10.12
CA GLU A 138 -23.72 -14.58 -11.23
C GLU A 138 -22.43 -13.87 -11.70
N PRO A 139 -21.46 -14.61 -12.27
CA PRO A 139 -20.21 -14.05 -12.79
C PRO A 139 -20.44 -13.22 -14.06
N MET A 140 -20.38 -11.89 -13.91
CA MET A 140 -20.66 -10.92 -14.97
C MET A 140 -19.42 -10.62 -15.84
N THR A 141 -19.65 -10.29 -17.10
CA THR A 141 -18.62 -9.73 -17.99
C THR A 141 -18.49 -8.22 -17.83
N THR A 142 -17.40 -7.66 -18.35
CA THR A 142 -17.19 -6.21 -18.45
C THR A 142 -18.34 -5.50 -19.18
N ASP A 143 -18.93 -6.10 -20.22
CA ASP A 143 -20.03 -5.53 -20.98
C ASP A 143 -21.36 -5.53 -20.20
N ASP A 144 -21.63 -6.58 -19.42
CA ASP A 144 -22.82 -6.65 -18.55
C ASP A 144 -22.78 -5.54 -17.46
N VAL A 145 -21.60 -5.28 -16.92
CA VAL A 145 -21.37 -4.18 -15.97
C VAL A 145 -21.58 -2.82 -16.63
N ILE A 146 -21.14 -2.64 -17.88
CA ILE A 146 -21.36 -1.38 -18.64
C ILE A 146 -22.86 -1.14 -18.88
N GLY A 147 -23.59 -2.16 -19.31
CA GLY A 147 -25.06 -2.07 -19.49
C GLY A 147 -25.82 -1.83 -18.18
N SER A 148 -25.25 -2.30 -17.06
CA SER A 148 -25.78 -2.04 -15.72
C SER A 148 -25.45 -0.62 -15.21
N LEU A 149 -24.26 -0.10 -15.49
CA LEU A 149 -23.73 1.16 -14.98
C LEU A 149 -24.22 2.42 -15.72
N TYR A 150 -24.32 2.34 -17.05
CA TYR A 150 -24.64 3.47 -17.92
C TYR A 150 -26.05 3.33 -18.51
N GLN A 151 -26.74 4.46 -18.72
CA GLN A 151 -28.11 4.45 -19.24
C GLN A 151 -28.18 4.51 -20.78
N SER A 152 -27.19 5.14 -21.41
CA SER A 152 -27.01 5.17 -22.85
C SER A 152 -25.52 5.41 -23.15
N VAL A 153 -24.83 4.38 -23.63
CA VAL A 153 -23.44 4.51 -24.09
C VAL A 153 -23.44 4.62 -25.60
N LYS A 154 -22.85 5.68 -26.15
CA LYS A 154 -22.60 5.78 -27.59
C LYS A 154 -21.49 4.80 -27.95
N GLU A 155 -21.51 4.22 -29.14
CA GLU A 155 -20.50 3.24 -29.57
C GLU A 155 -19.06 3.80 -29.50
N ALA A 156 -18.89 5.10 -29.76
CA ALA A 156 -17.62 5.81 -29.59
C ALA A 156 -17.08 5.73 -28.15
N ASP A 157 -17.97 5.76 -27.15
CA ASP A 157 -17.63 5.77 -25.73
C ASP A 157 -17.51 4.36 -25.14
N LEU A 158 -18.09 3.32 -25.77
CA LEU A 158 -18.02 1.93 -25.32
C LEU A 158 -16.57 1.46 -25.12
N LYS A 159 -15.65 1.84 -26.01
CA LYS A 159 -14.23 1.48 -25.89
C LYS A 159 -13.57 2.09 -24.64
N THR A 160 -13.98 3.30 -24.25
CA THR A 160 -13.51 3.99 -23.05
C THR A 160 -14.17 3.41 -21.80
N ALA A 161 -15.46 3.11 -21.85
CA ALA A 161 -16.20 2.42 -20.78
C ALA A 161 -15.60 1.05 -20.48
N ARG A 162 -15.33 0.22 -21.52
CA ARG A 162 -14.65 -1.09 -21.40
C ARG A 162 -13.31 -0.98 -20.72
N LYS A 163 -12.46 -0.03 -21.11
CA LYS A 163 -11.16 0.20 -20.45
C LYS A 163 -11.33 0.59 -18.99
N SER A 164 -12.23 1.53 -18.69
CA SER A 164 -12.52 2.00 -17.32
C SER A 164 -12.98 0.86 -16.42
N VAL A 165 -14.01 0.12 -16.84
CA VAL A 165 -14.58 -0.98 -16.06
C VAL A 165 -13.60 -2.15 -15.94
N ALA A 166 -12.86 -2.51 -17.00
CA ALA A 166 -11.82 -3.54 -16.93
C ALA A 166 -10.67 -3.18 -15.99
N LEU A 167 -10.26 -1.90 -15.92
CA LEU A 167 -9.27 -1.43 -14.95
C LEU A 167 -9.79 -1.52 -13.51
N ILE A 168 -11.07 -1.19 -13.28
CA ILE A 168 -11.71 -1.30 -11.95
C ILE A 168 -11.81 -2.77 -11.52
N LEU A 169 -12.28 -3.65 -12.40
CA LEU A 169 -12.41 -5.09 -12.14
C LEU A 169 -11.04 -5.76 -11.95
N GLY A 170 -10.06 -5.45 -12.81
CA GLY A 170 -8.69 -5.94 -12.67
C GLY A 170 -8.04 -5.49 -11.35
N ARG A 171 -8.15 -4.20 -11.00
CA ARG A 171 -7.65 -3.68 -9.72
C ARG A 171 -8.34 -4.35 -8.52
N GLY A 172 -9.66 -4.47 -8.55
CA GLY A 172 -10.40 -5.16 -7.49
C GLY A 172 -10.06 -6.65 -7.38
N SER A 173 -9.64 -7.28 -8.49
CA SER A 173 -9.17 -8.66 -8.47
C SER A 173 -7.79 -8.81 -7.82
N HIS A 174 -6.83 -7.93 -8.15
CA HIS A 174 -5.55 -7.85 -7.43
C HIS A 174 -5.71 -7.52 -5.94
N GLN A 175 -6.81 -6.87 -5.55
CA GLN A 175 -7.15 -6.55 -4.15
C GLN A 175 -7.93 -7.65 -3.44
N GLY A 176 -8.20 -8.81 -4.08
CA GLY A 176 -8.98 -9.90 -3.47
C GLY A 176 -10.45 -9.58 -3.25
N ILE A 177 -10.99 -8.56 -3.94
CA ILE A 177 -12.41 -8.18 -3.91
C ILE A 177 -13.19 -8.97 -4.98
N TYR A 178 -12.56 -9.22 -6.13
CA TYR A 178 -13.15 -9.97 -7.25
C TYR A 178 -12.31 -11.18 -7.67
N GLU A 179 -12.95 -12.28 -8.00
CA GLU A 179 -12.31 -13.45 -8.59
C GLU A 179 -12.62 -13.51 -10.08
N LYS A 180 -11.59 -13.83 -10.89
CA LYS A 180 -11.72 -13.99 -12.34
C LYS A 180 -12.16 -15.44 -12.64
N VAL A 181 -13.46 -15.67 -12.62
CA VAL A 181 -14.08 -17.02 -12.78
C VAL A 181 -13.88 -17.61 -14.18
N GLN A 182 -13.78 -16.77 -15.21
CA GLN A 182 -13.55 -17.20 -16.59
C GLN A 182 -12.52 -16.30 -17.26
N GLU A 183 -11.64 -16.87 -18.09
CA GLU A 183 -10.62 -16.12 -18.83
C GLU A 183 -11.17 -15.46 -20.09
N ASN A 184 -11.90 -16.21 -20.93
CA ASN A 184 -12.40 -15.76 -22.22
C ASN A 184 -13.86 -16.19 -22.46
N PRO A 185 -14.83 -15.25 -22.58
CA PRO A 185 -14.70 -13.84 -22.21
C PRO A 185 -14.39 -13.71 -20.70
N SER A 186 -13.69 -12.65 -20.31
CA SER A 186 -13.33 -12.46 -18.90
C SER A 186 -14.57 -12.18 -18.06
N ARG A 187 -14.81 -13.04 -17.05
CA ARG A 187 -15.90 -12.89 -16.07
C ARG A 187 -15.36 -12.70 -14.67
N TYR A 188 -16.05 -11.87 -13.90
CA TYR A 188 -15.70 -11.53 -12.53
C TYR A 188 -16.87 -11.79 -11.58
N GLN A 189 -16.55 -12.26 -10.37
CA GLN A 189 -17.52 -12.45 -9.28
C GLN A 189 -16.94 -11.88 -7.98
N VAL A 190 -17.78 -11.43 -7.05
CA VAL A 190 -17.32 -10.93 -5.74
C VAL A 190 -16.84 -12.10 -4.87
N ILE A 191 -15.63 -11.98 -4.32
CA ILE A 191 -15.10 -12.94 -3.35
C ILE A 191 -15.85 -12.75 -2.04
N ASN A 192 -16.84 -13.62 -1.80
CA ASN A 192 -17.52 -13.70 -0.52
C ASN A 192 -16.60 -14.37 0.51
N LEU A 193 -15.69 -13.57 1.10
CA LEU A 193 -14.67 -13.96 2.09
C LEU A 193 -15.21 -14.64 3.36
N ARG A 194 -16.54 -14.81 3.48
CA ARG A 194 -17.22 -15.58 4.53
C ARG A 194 -17.30 -17.09 4.27
N GLN A 195 -17.13 -17.60 3.05
CA GLN A 195 -17.33 -19.04 2.78
C GLN A 195 -16.04 -19.87 2.78
N SER A 196 -14.88 -19.28 2.50
CA SER A 196 -13.60 -20.01 2.36
C SER A 196 -12.90 -20.40 3.68
N ARG A 197 -13.60 -20.38 4.83
CA ARG A 197 -13.10 -20.84 6.15
C ARG A 197 -13.89 -22.01 6.72
N ARG A 198 -14.37 -22.91 5.85
CA ARG A 198 -14.86 -24.24 6.24
C ARG A 198 -14.48 -25.28 5.19
N LEU A 199 -13.34 -25.93 5.41
CA LEU A 199 -13.07 -27.36 5.20
C LEU A 199 -11.76 -27.68 5.92
#